data_AF-A0A7C5SBN0-F1
#
_entry.id   AF-A0A7C5SBN0-F1
#
_cell.length_a   1.000
_cell.length_b   1.000
_cell.length_c   1.000
_cell.angle_alpha   90.00
_cell.angle_beta   90.00
_cell.angle_gamma   90.00
#
_symmetry.space_group_name_H-M   'P 1'
#
loop_
_entity.id
_entity.type
_entity.pdbx_description
1 polymer ?
#
loop_
_entity_poly.entity_id
_entity_poly.type
_entity_poly.pdbx_seq_one_letter_code
_entity_poly.pdbx_strand_id
1 'polypeptide(L)'
;MLKPRGFSLFEVLIAMSILSISVVLILQLFSMGLRSTKKAEDYTTALVIARSLMNEALSAGSIEDAGMEEEYEGGYSAERTIEEVSQDEEGATRLYRITVIVRWPPSGRLKLTSMRAVHEENR
;
A
#
# COMPACT_ATOMS: atom_id res chain seq x y z
N MET A 1 51.79 -24.94 -40.86
CA MET A 1 51.97 -24.26 -39.55
C MET A 1 50.90 -23.18 -39.44
N LEU A 2 49.89 -23.37 -38.60
CA LEU A 2 48.83 -22.39 -38.38
C LEU A 2 49.38 -21.28 -37.46
N LYS A 3 49.32 -20.02 -37.92
CA LYS A 3 49.79 -18.86 -37.16
C LYS A 3 48.79 -18.56 -36.03
N PRO A 4 49.21 -18.51 -34.75
CA PRO A 4 48.30 -18.13 -33.67
C PRO A 4 47.84 -16.68 -33.90
N ARG A 5 46.52 -16.48 -34.01
CA ARG A 5 45.92 -15.15 -34.14
C ARG A 5 45.78 -14.59 -32.73
N GLY A 6 46.55 -13.55 -32.40
CA GLY A 6 46.35 -12.79 -31.16
C GLY A 6 45.02 -12.05 -31.18
N PHE A 7 44.45 -11.81 -30.00
CA PHE A 7 43.26 -10.96 -29.83
C PHE A 7 43.51 -9.57 -30.43
N SER A 8 42.51 -9.04 -31.13
CA SER A 8 42.57 -7.67 -31.64
C SER A 8 42.38 -6.68 -30.49
N LEU A 9 43.05 -5.52 -30.54
CA LEU A 9 42.76 -4.41 -29.62
C LEU A 9 41.27 -4.02 -29.65
N PHE A 10 40.64 -4.11 -30.82
CA PHE A 10 39.21 -3.84 -30.99
C PHE A 10 38.32 -4.83 -30.23
N GLU A 11 38.76 -6.07 -30.10
CA GLU A 11 38.03 -7.13 -29.39
C GLU A 11 38.01 -6.88 -27.88
N VAL A 12 39.15 -6.48 -27.31
CA VAL A 12 39.23 -6.08 -25.90
C VAL A 12 38.37 -4.83 -25.64
N LEU A 13 38.38 -3.86 -26.56
CA LEU A 13 37.54 -2.67 -26.44
C LEU A 13 36.04 -3.00 -26.50
N ILE A 14 35.62 -3.88 -27.40
CA ILE A 14 34.23 -4.34 -27.46
C ILE A 14 33.86 -5.10 -26.19
N ALA A 15 34.71 -6.01 -25.72
CA ALA A 15 34.46 -6.78 -24.51
C ALA A 15 34.31 -5.88 -23.28
N MET A 16 35.19 -4.89 -23.13
CA MET A 16 35.06 -3.88 -22.07
C MET A 16 33.80 -3.04 -22.23
N SER A 17 33.43 -2.66 -23.46
CA SER A 17 32.21 -1.90 -23.73
C SER A 17 30.96 -2.68 -23.30
N ILE A 18 30.86 -3.96 -23.67
CA ILE A 18 29.76 -4.85 -23.28
C ILE A 18 29.73 -5.02 -21.76
N LEU A 19 30.90 -5.22 -21.13
CA LEU A 19 31.00 -5.35 -19.68
C LEU A 19 30.50 -4.09 -18.97
N SER A 20 30.93 -2.90 -19.39
CA SER A 20 30.48 -1.64 -18.81
C SER A 20 28.97 -1.47 -18.92
N ILE A 21 28.38 -1.75 -20.09
CA ILE A 21 26.92 -1.71 -20.28
C ILE A 21 26.24 -2.70 -19.33
N SER A 22 26.76 -3.91 -19.21
CA SER A 22 26.19 -4.96 -18.38
C SER A 22 26.16 -4.56 -16.90
N VAL A 23 27.24 -3.96 -16.39
CA VAL A 23 27.30 -3.46 -15.00
C VAL A 23 26.26 -2.36 -14.76
N VAL A 24 26.12 -1.41 -15.69
CA VAL A 24 25.11 -0.35 -15.59
C VAL A 24 23.70 -0.94 -15.55
N LEU A 25 23.40 -1.92 -16.40
CA LEU A 25 22.10 -2.59 -16.41
C LEU A 25 21.81 -3.33 -15.09
N ILE A 26 22.80 -4.03 -14.53
CA ILE A 26 22.66 -4.72 -13.23
C ILE A 26 22.32 -3.71 -12.12
N LEU A 27 23.03 -2.59 -12.06
CA LEU A 27 22.77 -1.54 -11.06
C LEU A 27 21.38 -0.91 -11.22
N GLN A 28 20.93 -0.73 -12.47
CA GLN A 28 19.57 -0.23 -12.76
C GLN A 28 18.49 -1.22 -12.31
N LEU A 29 18.66 -2.51 -12.59
CA LEU A 29 17.74 -3.57 -12.16
C LEU A 29 17.69 -3.68 -10.64
N PHE A 30 18.83 -3.61 -9.97
CA PHE A 30 18.87 -3.62 -8.50
C PHE A 30 18.12 -2.42 -7.90
N SER A 31 18.37 -1.22 -8.45
CA SER A 31 17.68 0.00 -8.05
C SER A 31 16.17 -0.07 -8.28
N MET A 32 15.73 -0.73 -9.37
CA MET A 32 14.31 -0.98 -9.63
C MET A 32 13.72 -1.97 -8.61
N GLY A 33 14.44 -3.04 -8.29
CA GLY A 33 14.04 -4.01 -7.28
C GLY A 33 13.81 -3.37 -5.92
N LEU A 34 14.77 -2.56 -5.44
CA LEU A 34 14.64 -1.84 -4.16
C LEU A 34 13.42 -0.92 -4.12
N ARG A 35 13.15 -0.17 -5.20
CA ARG A 35 11.95 0.67 -5.30
C ARG A 35 10.65 -0.15 -5.27
N SER A 36 10.65 -1.31 -5.92
CA SER A 36 9.50 -2.22 -5.92
C SER A 36 9.24 -2.80 -4.54
N THR A 37 10.29 -3.23 -3.83
CA THR A 37 10.20 -3.73 -2.45
C THR A 37 9.66 -2.65 -1.52
N LYS A 38 10.22 -1.43 -1.58
CA LYS A 38 9.73 -0.31 -0.77
C LYS A 38 8.24 -0.02 -1.03
N LYS A 39 7.80 -0.02 -2.28
CA LYS A 39 6.39 0.19 -2.62
C LYS A 39 5.48 -0.91 -2.03
N ALA A 40 5.93 -2.16 -2.04
CA ALA A 40 5.19 -3.28 -1.45
C ALA A 40 5.13 -3.20 0.08
N GLU A 41 6.24 -2.80 0.71
CA GLU A 41 6.31 -2.52 2.14
C GLU A 41 5.33 -1.40 2.52
N ASP A 42 5.36 -0.26 1.83
CA ASP A 42 4.49 0.87 2.13
C ASP A 42 3.01 0.49 2.02
N TYR A 43 2.65 -0.27 0.98
CA TYR A 43 1.29 -0.76 0.80
C TYR A 43 0.87 -1.73 1.90
N THR A 44 1.78 -2.61 2.34
CA THR A 44 1.51 -3.57 3.41
C THR A 44 1.29 -2.86 4.74
N THR A 45 2.14 -1.88 5.07
CA THR A 45 2.00 -1.05 6.26
C THR A 45 0.67 -0.29 6.26
N ALA A 46 0.34 0.38 5.14
CA ALA A 46 -0.93 1.08 5.01
C ALA A 46 -2.14 0.15 5.15
N LEU A 47 -2.05 -1.07 4.62
CA LEU A 47 -3.10 -2.08 4.74
C LEU A 47 -3.28 -2.56 6.18
N VAL A 48 -2.20 -2.74 6.93
CA VAL A 48 -2.26 -3.11 8.35
C VAL A 48 -2.94 -2.01 9.16
N ILE A 49 -2.54 -0.74 8.97
CA ILE A 49 -3.17 0.42 9.61
C ILE A 49 -4.66 0.46 9.28
N ALA A 50 -5.00 0.38 7.98
CA ALA A 50 -6.38 0.45 7.54
C ALA A 50 -7.25 -0.69 8.12
N ARG A 51 -6.71 -1.90 8.20
CA ARG A 51 -7.40 -3.06 8.79
C ARG A 51 -7.57 -2.93 10.29
N SER A 52 -6.58 -2.37 10.99
CA SER A 52 -6.66 -2.13 12.43
C SER A 52 -7.84 -1.21 12.75
N LEU A 53 -7.88 -0.04 12.11
CA LEU A 53 -8.95 0.95 12.29
C LEU A 53 -10.32 0.42 11.84
N MET A 54 -10.36 -0.37 10.76
CA MET A 54 -11.60 -1.00 10.31
C MET A 54 -12.12 -2.02 11.34
N ASN A 55 -11.24 -2.85 11.90
CA ASN A 55 -11.63 -3.85 12.89
C ASN A 55 -12.11 -3.22 14.19
N GLU A 56 -11.46 -2.15 14.63
CA GLU A 56 -11.91 -1.35 15.76
C GLU A 56 -13.31 -0.80 15.52
N ALA A 57 -13.55 -0.24 14.34
CA ALA A 57 -14.86 0.28 13.93
C ALA A 57 -15.96 -0.78 13.88
N LEU A 58 -15.63 -1.98 13.43
CA LEU A 58 -16.57 -3.09 13.34
C LEU A 58 -16.85 -3.73 14.70
N SER A 59 -15.93 -3.60 15.66
CA SER A 59 -16.02 -4.22 16.99
C SER A 59 -16.61 -3.28 18.05
N ALA A 60 -16.57 -1.96 17.84
CA ALA A 60 -17.11 -0.97 18.78
C ALA A 60 -18.62 -1.20 19.04
N GLY A 61 -19.04 -1.18 20.31
CA GLY A 61 -20.43 -1.45 20.71
C GLY A 61 -21.40 -0.30 20.42
N SER A 62 -20.93 0.95 20.39
CA SER A 62 -21.70 2.12 19.98
C SER A 62 -21.13 2.67 18.67
N ILE A 63 -22.02 3.10 17.76
CA ILE A 63 -21.63 3.84 16.55
C ILE A 63 -21.67 5.33 16.89
N GLU A 64 -20.82 5.68 17.84
CA GLU A 64 -20.50 7.06 18.19
C GLU A 64 -19.00 7.16 18.15
N ASP A 65 -18.44 7.21 16.95
CA ASP A 65 -17.06 7.59 16.79
C ASP A 65 -16.99 8.50 15.57
N ALA A 66 -17.07 9.79 15.87
CA ALA A 66 -16.87 10.88 14.94
C ALA A 66 -15.54 10.66 14.23
N GLY A 67 -15.49 10.96 12.93
CA GLY A 67 -14.34 10.62 12.10
C GLY A 67 -13.00 10.96 12.76
N MET A 68 -12.14 9.94 12.84
CA MET A 68 -10.87 10.03 13.54
C MET A 68 -9.74 10.15 12.52
N GLU A 69 -8.88 11.14 12.72
CA GLU A 69 -7.66 11.34 11.96
C GLU A 69 -6.45 11.03 12.86
N GLU A 70 -5.59 10.14 12.39
CA GLU A 70 -4.41 9.70 13.13
C GLU A 70 -3.15 9.75 12.26
N GLU A 71 -2.04 10.17 12.86
CA GLU A 71 -0.73 10.16 12.22
C GLU A 71 0.14 9.04 12.80
N TYR A 72 0.81 8.31 11.93
CA TYR A 72 1.66 7.18 12.24
C TYR A 72 3.10 7.46 11.80
N GLU A 73 4.06 6.75 12.41
CA GLU A 73 5.47 6.86 12.05
C GLU A 73 5.70 6.63 10.54
N GLY A 74 6.67 7.38 9.98
CA GLY A 74 6.95 7.32 8.55
C GLY A 74 6.06 8.23 7.69
N GLY A 75 5.23 9.08 8.31
CA GLY A 75 4.39 10.08 7.63
C GLY A 75 3.08 9.50 7.09
N TYR A 76 2.64 8.35 7.62
CA TYR A 76 1.35 7.78 7.26
C TYR A 76 0.26 8.55 8.00
N SER A 77 -0.80 8.95 7.29
CA SER A 77 -2.00 9.51 7.91
C SER A 77 -3.21 8.66 7.59
N ALA A 78 -4.05 8.40 8.59
CA ALA A 78 -5.26 7.61 8.44
C ALA A 78 -6.47 8.44 8.82
N GLU A 79 -7.56 8.28 8.07
CA GLU A 79 -8.82 8.95 8.25
C GLU A 79 -9.93 7.90 8.23
N ARG A 80 -10.75 7.86 9.27
CA ARG A 80 -11.93 6.98 9.36
C ARG A 80 -13.21 7.80 9.26
N THR A 81 -14.17 7.33 8.47
CA THR A 81 -15.49 7.95 8.30
C THR A 81 -16.58 6.90 8.46
N ILE A 82 -17.63 7.21 9.22
CA ILE A 82 -18.80 6.36 9.39
C ILE A 82 -20.03 7.12 8.91
N GLU A 83 -20.75 6.56 7.94
CA GLU A 83 -21.95 7.14 7.35
C GLU A 83 -23.13 6.19 7.54
N GLU A 84 -24.27 6.69 8.01
CA GLU A 84 -25.52 5.92 7.99
C GLU A 84 -26.09 5.91 6.57
N VAL A 85 -26.32 4.71 6.03
CA VAL A 85 -26.74 4.51 4.62
C VAL A 85 -28.25 4.26 4.51
N SER A 86 -28.85 3.60 5.50
CA SER A 86 -30.30 3.34 5.51
C SER A 86 -30.80 2.98 6.90
N GLN A 87 -32.05 3.38 7.17
CA GLN A 87 -32.85 2.99 8.31
C GLN A 87 -34.08 2.24 7.78
N ASP A 88 -34.39 1.07 8.32
CA ASP A 88 -35.64 0.37 7.99
C ASP A 88 -36.87 1.15 8.50
N GLU A 89 -38.04 1.04 7.86
CA GLU A 89 -39.24 1.86 8.19
C GLU A 89 -39.72 1.67 9.64
N GLU A 90 -39.41 0.52 10.24
CA GLU A 90 -39.70 0.20 11.66
C GLU A 90 -38.55 0.57 12.62
N GLY A 91 -37.44 1.13 12.12
CA GLY A 91 -36.28 1.55 12.92
C GLY A 91 -35.45 0.40 13.50
N ALA A 92 -35.82 -0.85 13.24
CA ALA A 92 -35.23 -2.04 13.86
C ALA A 92 -33.77 -2.30 13.44
N THR A 93 -33.39 -1.90 12.23
CA THR A 93 -32.02 -2.12 11.71
C THR A 93 -31.47 -0.84 11.07
N ARG A 94 -30.28 -0.43 11.50
CA ARG A 94 -29.52 0.69 10.92
C ARG A 94 -28.30 0.16 10.19
N LEU A 95 -28.10 0.61 8.96
CA LEU A 95 -26.95 0.22 8.14
C LEU A 95 -25.92 1.34 8.11
N TYR A 96 -24.69 1.03 8.49
CA TYR A 96 -23.58 1.95 8.47
C TYR A 96 -22.54 1.54 7.44
N ARG A 97 -21.99 2.52 6.72
CA ARG A 97 -20.81 2.40 5.87
C ARG A 97 -19.62 2.95 6.61
N ILE A 98 -18.62 2.10 6.80
CA ILE A 98 -17.35 2.49 7.40
C ILE A 98 -16.33 2.59 6.29
N THR A 99 -15.67 3.74 6.18
CA THR A 99 -14.58 3.99 5.24
C THR A 99 -13.32 4.33 6.01
N VAL A 100 -12.21 3.69 5.65
CA VAL A 100 -10.88 4.02 6.17
C VAL A 100 -9.98 4.38 4.99
N ILE A 101 -9.34 5.54 5.06
CA ILE A 101 -8.40 6.03 4.06
C ILE A 101 -7.04 6.20 4.72
N VAL A 102 -6.02 5.52 4.22
CA VAL A 102 -4.63 5.70 4.67
C VAL A 102 -3.83 6.35 3.55
N ARG A 103 -3.05 7.37 3.86
CA ARG A 103 -2.19 8.13 2.93
C ARG A 103 -0.75 8.07 3.43
N TRP A 104 0.20 8.04 2.51
CA TRP A 104 1.62 8.04 2.86
C TRP A 104 2.46 8.73 1.76
N PRO A 105 3.62 9.31 2.10
CA PRO A 105 4.54 9.88 1.12
C PRO A 105 5.03 8.82 0.12
N PRO A 106 5.34 9.20 -1.12
CA PRO A 106 5.25 10.56 -1.68
C PRO A 106 3.83 10.95 -2.13
N SER A 107 2.94 9.99 -2.41
CA SER A 107 1.55 10.22 -2.85
C SER A 107 0.71 8.93 -2.81
N GLY A 108 1.08 7.99 -1.94
CA GLY A 108 0.36 6.74 -1.75
C GLY A 108 -0.98 6.96 -1.06
N ARG A 109 -1.99 6.19 -1.47
CA ARG A 109 -3.33 6.19 -0.86
C ARG A 109 -3.94 4.79 -0.95
N LEU A 110 -4.52 4.34 0.15
CA LEU A 110 -5.30 3.12 0.26
C LEU A 110 -6.67 3.49 0.83
N LYS A 111 -7.74 2.89 0.29
CA LYS A 111 -9.10 3.04 0.81
C LYS A 111 -9.70 1.65 1.06
N LEU A 112 -10.20 1.43 2.27
CA LEU A 112 -11.04 0.29 2.61
C LEU A 112 -12.45 0.77 2.92
N THR A 113 -13.45 0.01 2.51
CA THR A 113 -14.85 0.29 2.81
C THR A 113 -15.53 -1.00 3.24
N SER A 114 -16.32 -0.93 4.31
CA SER A 114 -17.14 -2.03 4.82
C SER A 114 -18.54 -1.55 5.15
N MET A 115 -19.47 -2.50 5.29
CA MET A 115 -20.84 -2.26 5.74
C MET A 115 -21.09 -3.00 7.04
N ARG A 116 -21.78 -2.36 7.97
CA ARG A 116 -22.18 -2.92 9.26
C ARG A 116 -23.65 -2.63 9.51
N ALA A 117 -24.43 -3.69 9.71
CA ALA A 117 -25.80 -3.57 10.19
C ALA A 117 -25.81 -3.66 11.72
N VAL A 118 -26.56 -2.78 12.37
CA VAL A 118 -26.81 -2.81 13.81
C VAL A 118 -28.30 -2.92 14.03
N HIS A 119 -28.71 -3.93 14.80
CA HIS A 119 -30.10 -4.15 15.20
C HIS A 119 -30.29 -3.56 16.61
N GLU A 120 -31.24 -2.66 16.80
CA GLU A 120 -31.62 -2.19 18.14
C GLU A 120 -32.52 -3.23 18.79
N GLU A 121 -31.94 -4.13 19.59
CA GLU A 121 -32.72 -5.04 20.43
C GLU A 121 -33.34 -4.22 21.58
N ASN A 122 -34.61 -3.89 21.43
CA ASN A 122 -35.43 -3.15 22.38
C ASN A 122 -35.45 -3.94 23.71
N ARG A 123 -34.89 -3.37 24.79
CA ARG A 123 -34.95 -3.95 26.14
C ARG A 123 -36.10 -3.35 26.94
#